data_AF-R4JPU4-F1
#
_entry.id   AF-R4JPU4-F1
#
_cell.length_a   1.000
_cell.length_b   1.000
_cell.length_c   1.000
_cell.angle_alpha   90.00
_cell.angle_beta   90.00
_cell.angle_gamma   90.00
#
_symmetry.space_group_name_H-M   'P 1'
#
loop_
_entity.id
_entity.type
_entity.pdbx_description
1 polymer ?
#
loop_
_entity_poly.entity_id
_entity_poly.type
_entity_poly.pdbx_seq_one_letter_code
_entity_poly.pdbx_strand_id
1 'polypeptide(L)'
;GTTTATVLAQAIVNEGLKAVAAGMNPMDLKRGIDKAVIAAVAELQVLSQPCADNNAIAQVGTISANSDEKVGRLIAEAMDKVGRDGVITVEDGQGLDDELAVVEGMQFDRGYLSPYFVNKPETGAVELDDPFILLVDKKVSNIREMLPVLEGVAKAGKPLLIVAEDVEGEALATLVVNTMRGIVKVAAVKAPGFGDRRKAMLQDIAMLTGGTVISEEVGMELEKATLEDLGRAK
;
A
#
# COMPACT_ATOMS: atom_id res chain seq x y z
N GLY A 1 -10.24 12.82 -8.11
CA GLY A 1 -11.35 13.24 -7.23
C GLY A 1 -11.05 14.45 -6.36
N THR A 2 -9.78 14.80 -6.12
CA THR A 2 -9.37 15.88 -5.21
C THR A 2 -9.94 17.25 -5.62
N THR A 3 -9.84 17.64 -6.90
CA THR A 3 -10.38 18.92 -7.39
C THR A 3 -11.88 19.07 -7.13
N THR A 4 -12.68 18.06 -7.48
CA THR A 4 -14.13 18.04 -7.25
C THR A 4 -14.45 18.17 -5.75
N ALA A 5 -13.73 17.42 -4.91
CA ALA A 5 -13.92 17.49 -3.45
C ALA A 5 -13.62 18.89 -2.91
N THR A 6 -12.54 19.54 -3.38
CA THR A 6 -12.18 20.90 -2.96
C THR A 6 -13.23 21.93 -3.36
N VAL A 7 -13.74 21.87 -4.60
CA VAL A 7 -14.77 22.81 -5.08
C VAL A 7 -16.08 22.63 -4.31
N LEU A 8 -16.52 21.38 -4.08
CA LEU A 8 -17.71 21.10 -3.28
C LEU A 8 -17.55 21.56 -1.83
N ALA A 9 -16.41 21.27 -1.21
CA ALA A 9 -16.12 21.71 0.16
C ALA A 9 -16.15 23.24 0.26
N GLN A 10 -15.50 23.94 -0.68
CA GLN A 10 -15.51 25.40 -0.74
C GLN A 10 -16.94 25.95 -0.87
N ALA A 11 -17.75 25.39 -1.75
CA ALA A 11 -19.13 25.83 -1.96
C ALA A 11 -19.99 25.63 -0.70
N ILE A 12 -19.91 24.45 -0.07
CA ILE A 12 -20.67 24.13 1.14
C ILE A 12 -20.24 25.03 2.30
N VAL A 13 -18.93 25.26 2.48
CA VAL A 13 -18.41 26.13 3.54
C VAL A 13 -18.83 27.58 3.32
N ASN A 14 -18.70 28.12 2.11
CA ASN A 14 -19.05 29.51 1.80
C ASN A 14 -20.54 29.79 2.05
N GLU A 15 -21.42 28.92 1.56
CA GLU A 15 -22.87 29.10 1.76
C GLU A 15 -23.29 28.80 3.20
N GLY A 16 -22.66 27.81 3.85
CA GLY A 16 -22.87 27.51 5.27
C GLY A 16 -22.52 28.71 6.16
N LEU A 17 -21.37 29.36 5.93
CA LEU A 17 -20.94 30.54 6.70
C LEU A 17 -21.89 31.73 6.52
N LYS A 18 -22.42 31.95 5.29
CA LYS A 18 -23.44 33.00 5.05
C LYS A 18 -24.72 32.74 5.83
N ALA A 19 -25.19 31.48 5.86
CA ALA A 19 -26.39 31.10 6.60
C ALA A 19 -26.22 31.26 8.12
N VAL A 20 -25.03 30.95 8.64
CA VAL A 20 -24.67 31.20 10.05
C VAL A 20 -24.64 32.70 10.35
N ALA A 21 -24.04 33.52 9.48
CA ALA A 21 -24.02 34.98 9.64
C ALA A 21 -25.43 35.59 9.61
N ALA A 22 -26.37 34.97 8.90
CA ALA A 22 -27.79 35.34 8.89
C ALA A 22 -28.56 34.90 10.16
N GLY A 23 -27.89 34.30 11.14
CA GLY A 23 -28.46 33.92 12.44
C GLY A 23 -29.08 32.53 12.49
N MET A 24 -28.87 31.69 11.47
CA MET A 24 -29.35 30.29 11.50
C MET A 24 -28.50 29.44 12.45
N ASN A 25 -29.12 28.43 13.08
CA ASN A 25 -28.43 27.51 13.98
C ASN A 25 -27.43 26.63 13.19
N PRO A 26 -26.12 26.70 13.48
CA PRO A 26 -25.10 25.90 12.78
C PRO A 26 -25.32 24.38 12.87
N MET A 27 -25.87 23.91 13.99
CA MET A 27 -26.10 22.47 14.20
C MET A 27 -27.25 21.94 13.32
N ASP A 28 -28.29 22.76 13.13
CA ASP A 28 -29.41 22.38 12.26
C ASP A 28 -29.01 22.46 10.78
N LEU A 29 -28.18 23.45 10.40
CA LEU A 29 -27.58 23.52 9.07
C LEU A 29 -26.74 22.28 8.75
N LYS A 30 -25.84 21.90 9.66
CA LYS A 30 -25.05 20.67 9.52
C LYS A 30 -25.95 19.45 9.36
N ARG A 31 -26.96 19.29 10.23
CA ARG A 31 -27.88 18.15 10.16
C ARG A 31 -28.65 18.09 8.84
N GLY A 32 -29.05 19.24 8.31
CA GLY A 32 -29.69 19.36 7.00
C GLY A 32 -28.77 18.95 5.85
N ILE A 33 -27.52 19.44 5.85
CA ILE A 33 -26.49 19.08 4.88
C ILE A 33 -26.22 17.57 4.93
N ASP A 34 -25.98 17.00 6.12
CA ASP A 34 -25.71 15.56 6.28
C ASP A 34 -26.88 14.72 5.73
N LYS A 35 -28.12 15.11 6.01
CA LYS A 35 -29.31 14.40 5.51
C LYS A 35 -29.41 14.48 3.98
N ALA A 36 -29.10 15.63 3.40
CA ALA A 36 -29.08 15.80 1.95
C ALA A 36 -27.97 14.97 1.30
N VAL A 37 -26.77 14.91 1.90
CA VAL A 37 -25.66 14.10 1.41
C VAL A 37 -26.00 12.61 1.48
N ILE A 38 -26.61 12.13 2.57
CA ILE A 38 -27.04 10.73 2.68
C ILE A 38 -28.03 10.37 1.57
N ALA A 39 -29.03 11.23 1.32
CA ALA A 39 -29.99 11.01 0.23
C ALA A 39 -29.31 11.06 -1.15
N ALA A 40 -28.38 11.99 -1.37
CA ALA A 40 -27.63 12.09 -2.62
C ALA A 40 -26.73 10.86 -2.86
N VAL A 41 -26.10 10.29 -1.83
CA VAL A 41 -25.30 9.06 -1.94
C VAL A 41 -26.19 7.88 -2.29
N ALA A 42 -27.37 7.76 -1.69
CA ALA A 42 -28.33 6.71 -2.03
C ALA A 42 -28.81 6.83 -3.49
N GLU A 43 -29.12 8.03 -3.95
CA GLU A 43 -29.51 8.27 -5.34
C GLU A 43 -28.36 8.00 -6.30
N LEU A 44 -27.13 8.38 -5.96
CA LEU A 44 -25.94 8.07 -6.76
C LEU A 44 -25.72 6.56 -6.94
N GLN A 45 -26.04 5.75 -5.93
CA GLN A 45 -25.98 4.30 -6.05
C GLN A 45 -27.04 3.76 -7.04
N VAL A 46 -28.23 4.36 -7.08
CA VAL A 46 -29.30 4.01 -8.04
C VAL A 46 -28.92 4.42 -9.46
N LEU A 47 -28.31 5.60 -9.62
CA LEU A 47 -27.86 6.12 -10.92
C LEU A 47 -26.60 5.42 -11.44
N SER A 48 -25.85 4.75 -10.56
CA SER A 48 -24.60 4.07 -10.90
C SER A 48 -24.84 2.98 -11.94
N GLN A 49 -24.05 3.01 -13.01
CA GLN A 49 -24.07 1.98 -14.04
C GLN A 49 -22.93 0.98 -13.80
N PRO A 50 -23.23 -0.32 -13.58
CA PRO A 50 -22.19 -1.32 -13.40
C PRO A 50 -21.31 -1.45 -14.65
N CYS A 51 -20.00 -1.31 -14.49
CA CYS A 51 -19.03 -1.62 -15.53
C CYS A 51 -18.72 -3.13 -15.50
N ALA A 52 -19.66 -3.93 -16.01
CA ALA A 52 -19.57 -5.39 -15.92
C ALA A 52 -18.74 -6.01 -17.06
N ASP A 53 -18.83 -5.41 -18.25
CA ASP A 53 -18.28 -5.97 -19.47
C ASP A 53 -16.87 -5.43 -19.75
N ASN A 54 -16.03 -6.24 -20.38
CA ASN A 54 -14.65 -5.85 -20.70
C ASN A 54 -14.59 -4.60 -21.61
N ASN A 55 -15.59 -4.42 -22.47
CA ASN A 55 -15.73 -3.22 -23.30
C ASN A 55 -15.97 -1.95 -22.47
N ALA A 56 -16.77 -2.04 -21.39
CA ALA A 56 -17.02 -0.91 -20.51
C ALA A 56 -15.75 -0.55 -19.72
N ILE A 57 -15.00 -1.56 -19.26
CA ILE A 57 -13.70 -1.38 -18.61
C ILE A 57 -12.73 -0.67 -19.57
N ALA A 58 -12.62 -1.12 -20.82
CA ALA A 58 -11.78 -0.49 -21.82
C ALA A 58 -12.17 0.96 -22.08
N GLN A 59 -13.47 1.26 -22.21
CA GLN A 59 -13.97 2.63 -22.40
C GLN A 59 -13.62 3.54 -21.24
N VAL A 60 -13.82 3.09 -19.99
CA VAL A 60 -13.46 3.86 -18.79
C VAL A 60 -11.95 4.09 -18.73
N GLY A 61 -11.14 3.05 -19.03
CA GLY A 61 -9.69 3.16 -19.12
C GLY A 61 -9.24 4.18 -20.16
N THR A 62 -9.81 4.14 -21.37
CA THR A 62 -9.51 5.08 -22.45
C THR A 62 -9.85 6.52 -22.09
N ILE A 63 -11.03 6.77 -21.52
CA ILE A 63 -11.42 8.13 -21.11
C ILE A 63 -10.49 8.65 -20.01
N SER A 64 -10.12 7.78 -19.06
CA SER A 64 -9.22 8.13 -17.95
C SER A 64 -7.79 8.39 -18.44
N ALA A 65 -7.35 7.70 -19.49
CA ALA A 65 -6.06 7.85 -20.13
C ALA A 65 -6.05 8.94 -21.23
N ASN A 66 -6.87 9.98 -21.09
CA ASN A 66 -6.94 11.09 -22.05
C ASN A 66 -7.27 10.65 -23.50
N SER A 67 -8.24 9.74 -23.64
CA SER A 67 -8.67 9.15 -24.91
C SER A 67 -7.65 8.23 -25.59
N ASP A 68 -6.74 7.62 -24.81
CA ASP A 68 -5.84 6.59 -25.32
C ASP A 68 -6.52 5.21 -25.35
N GLU A 69 -6.84 4.74 -26.55
CA GLU A 69 -7.45 3.43 -26.77
C GLU A 69 -6.51 2.25 -26.51
N LYS A 70 -5.19 2.44 -26.58
CA LYS A 70 -4.24 1.36 -26.29
C LYS A 70 -4.20 1.09 -24.80
N VAL A 71 -4.10 2.14 -23.98
CA VAL A 71 -4.08 2.03 -22.51
C VAL A 71 -5.38 1.41 -22.00
N GLY A 72 -6.53 1.84 -22.51
CA GLY A 72 -7.82 1.25 -22.13
C GLY A 72 -7.89 -0.26 -22.43
N ARG A 73 -7.38 -0.69 -23.60
CA ARG A 73 -7.31 -2.11 -23.96
C ARG A 73 -6.35 -2.90 -23.07
N LEU A 74 -5.16 -2.36 -22.77
CA LEU A 74 -4.20 -3.03 -21.89
C LEU A 74 -4.78 -3.26 -20.48
N ILE A 75 -5.48 -2.26 -19.92
CA ILE A 75 -6.14 -2.39 -18.61
C ILE A 75 -7.22 -3.48 -18.66
N ALA A 76 -8.05 -3.48 -19.72
CA ALA A 76 -9.09 -4.48 -19.93
C ALA A 76 -8.52 -5.91 -20.05
N GLU A 77 -7.44 -6.08 -20.80
CA GLU A 77 -6.72 -7.37 -20.93
C GLU A 77 -6.08 -7.82 -19.61
N ALA A 78 -5.49 -6.88 -18.85
CA ALA A 78 -4.94 -7.17 -17.54
C ALA A 78 -6.02 -7.65 -16.58
N MET A 79 -7.14 -6.92 -16.47
CA MET A 79 -8.27 -7.27 -15.60
C MET A 79 -8.93 -8.61 -15.98
N ASP A 80 -8.96 -8.96 -17.27
CA ASP A 80 -9.47 -10.26 -17.72
C ASP A 80 -8.57 -11.42 -17.26
N LYS A 81 -7.23 -11.23 -17.25
CA LYS A 81 -6.28 -12.24 -16.78
C LYS A 81 -6.27 -12.43 -15.26
N VAL A 82 -6.29 -11.34 -14.49
CA VAL A 82 -6.19 -11.41 -13.02
C VAL A 82 -7.55 -11.48 -12.31
N GLY A 83 -8.64 -11.20 -13.03
CA GLY A 83 -9.98 -11.08 -12.46
C GLY A 83 -10.24 -9.72 -11.80
N ARG A 84 -11.49 -9.46 -11.40
CA ARG A 84 -11.91 -8.14 -10.87
C ARG A 84 -11.22 -7.71 -9.58
N ASP A 85 -10.88 -8.68 -8.73
CA ASP A 85 -10.22 -8.44 -7.44
C ASP A 85 -8.70 -8.68 -7.54
N GLY A 86 -8.17 -8.82 -8.77
CA GLY A 86 -6.76 -9.00 -9.02
C GLY A 86 -5.95 -7.72 -8.86
N VAL A 87 -4.68 -7.87 -8.50
CA VAL A 87 -3.76 -6.75 -8.33
C VAL A 87 -3.06 -6.49 -9.66
N ILE A 88 -3.05 -5.23 -10.09
CA ILE A 88 -2.37 -4.78 -11.31
C ILE A 88 -1.32 -3.76 -10.90
N THR A 89 -0.07 -4.01 -11.28
CA THR A 89 1.06 -3.09 -11.13
C THR A 89 1.53 -2.62 -12.50
N VAL A 90 2.21 -1.47 -12.54
CA VAL A 90 2.80 -0.91 -13.75
C VAL A 90 4.28 -0.67 -13.46
N GLU A 91 5.13 -1.16 -14.35
CA GLU A 91 6.59 -1.01 -14.30
C GLU A 91 7.09 -0.35 -15.59
N ASP A 92 8.28 0.27 -15.53
CA ASP A 92 8.89 0.89 -16.70
C ASP A 92 9.38 -0.17 -17.69
N GLY A 93 8.88 -0.12 -18.93
CA GLY A 93 9.30 -1.01 -20.01
C GLY A 93 10.73 -0.73 -20.49
N GLN A 94 11.47 -1.79 -20.82
CA GLN A 94 12.80 -1.67 -21.44
C GLN A 94 12.74 -1.54 -22.98
N GLY A 95 11.59 -1.87 -23.58
CA GLY A 95 11.34 -1.85 -25.01
C GLY A 95 10.49 -0.67 -25.49
N LEU A 96 10.15 -0.68 -26.78
CA LEU A 96 9.20 0.28 -27.39
C LEU A 96 7.75 -0.20 -27.32
N ASP A 97 7.55 -1.50 -27.12
CA ASP A 97 6.24 -2.16 -27.11
C ASP A 97 5.74 -2.33 -25.67
N ASP A 98 4.41 -2.26 -25.50
CA ASP A 98 3.77 -2.52 -24.22
C ASP A 98 3.76 -4.02 -23.91
N GLU A 99 4.16 -4.41 -22.69
CA GLU A 99 4.21 -5.80 -22.24
C GLU A 99 3.21 -6.06 -21.11
N LEU A 100 2.51 -7.20 -21.19
CA LEU A 100 1.59 -7.67 -20.15
C LEU A 100 2.00 -9.06 -19.66
N ALA A 101 2.63 -9.10 -18.48
CA ALA A 101 3.03 -10.33 -17.82
C ALA A 101 2.17 -10.57 -16.56
N VAL A 102 1.79 -11.83 -16.33
CA VAL A 102 1.20 -12.27 -15.06
C VAL A 102 2.32 -12.92 -14.27
N VAL A 103 2.58 -12.38 -13.08
CA VAL A 103 3.59 -12.89 -12.16
C VAL A 103 2.93 -13.29 -10.85
N GLU A 104 3.55 -14.22 -10.12
CA GLU A 104 3.13 -14.56 -8.77
C GLU A 104 3.44 -13.38 -7.84
N GLY A 105 2.43 -12.93 -7.11
CA GLY A 105 2.53 -11.78 -6.22
C GLY A 105 1.40 -11.78 -5.19
N MET A 106 1.53 -10.92 -4.18
CA MET A 106 0.54 -10.75 -3.12
C MET A 106 0.45 -9.29 -2.71
N GLN A 107 -0.77 -8.83 -2.42
CA GLN A 107 -1.04 -7.54 -1.78
C GLN A 107 -1.80 -7.76 -0.47
N PHE A 108 -1.50 -6.94 0.54
CA PHE A 108 -2.23 -6.91 1.80
C PHE A 108 -2.38 -5.48 2.32
N ASP A 109 -3.43 -5.23 3.11
CA ASP A 109 -3.85 -3.89 3.53
C ASP A 109 -3.03 -3.34 4.71
N ARG A 110 -1.73 -3.11 4.51
CA ARG A 110 -0.82 -2.51 5.49
C ARG A 110 0.10 -1.50 4.83
N GLY A 111 0.18 -0.30 5.42
CA GLY A 111 1.09 0.75 5.00
C GLY A 111 2.44 0.72 5.71
N TYR A 112 3.36 1.56 5.27
CA TYR A 112 4.64 1.81 5.93
C TYR A 112 4.44 2.39 7.33
N LEU A 113 5.31 2.00 8.26
CA LEU A 113 5.28 2.47 9.65
C LEU A 113 5.71 3.93 9.81
N SER A 114 6.49 4.46 8.86
CA SER A 114 6.98 5.83 8.88
C SER A 114 7.01 6.42 7.47
N PRO A 115 6.50 7.64 7.24
CA PRO A 115 6.57 8.32 5.95
C PRO A 115 8.00 8.58 5.46
N TYR A 116 9.00 8.51 6.36
CA TYR A 116 10.41 8.70 6.01
C TYR A 116 11.01 7.54 5.21
N PHE A 117 10.27 6.43 5.01
CA PHE A 117 10.68 5.37 4.10
C PHE A 117 10.35 5.69 2.63
N VAL A 118 9.53 6.70 2.36
CA VAL A 118 9.13 7.10 0.99
C VAL A 118 10.36 7.51 0.20
N ASN A 119 10.60 6.81 -0.91
CA ASN A 119 11.66 7.10 -1.86
C ASN A 119 11.15 7.60 -3.22
N LYS A 120 9.84 7.45 -3.50
CA LYS A 120 9.15 8.13 -4.60
C LYS A 120 8.19 9.21 -4.05
N PRO A 121 8.65 10.46 -3.91
CA PRO A 121 7.86 11.53 -3.29
C PRO A 121 6.65 11.95 -4.14
N GLU A 122 6.67 11.69 -5.45
CA GLU A 122 5.60 12.02 -6.40
C GLU A 122 4.34 11.18 -6.16
N THR A 123 4.52 9.88 -5.91
CA THR A 123 3.45 8.93 -5.62
C THR A 123 3.23 8.73 -4.13
N GLY A 124 4.19 9.15 -3.29
CA GLY A 124 4.20 8.85 -1.86
C GLY A 124 4.45 7.37 -1.57
N ALA A 125 5.11 6.66 -2.50
CA ALA A 125 5.33 5.22 -2.42
C ALA A 125 6.75 4.86 -1.95
N VAL A 126 6.88 3.62 -1.48
CA VAL A 126 8.16 2.98 -1.19
C VAL A 126 8.34 1.86 -2.21
N GLU A 127 9.32 2.01 -3.07
CA GLU A 127 9.66 0.99 -4.08
C GLU A 127 11.05 0.43 -3.83
N LEU A 128 11.17 -0.89 -3.72
CA LEU A 128 12.42 -1.57 -3.43
C LEU A 128 12.67 -2.61 -4.52
N ASP A 129 13.77 -2.47 -5.26
CA ASP A 129 14.16 -3.42 -6.31
C ASP A 129 15.00 -4.57 -5.73
N ASP A 130 14.65 -5.82 -6.08
CA ASP A 130 15.28 -7.06 -5.61
C ASP A 130 15.52 -7.08 -4.08
N PRO A 131 14.48 -6.81 -3.25
CA PRO A 131 14.64 -6.71 -1.80
C PRO A 131 14.75 -8.08 -1.14
N PHE A 132 15.49 -8.10 -0.04
CA PHE A 132 15.31 -9.13 0.98
C PHE A 132 14.04 -8.86 1.80
N ILE A 133 13.36 -9.92 2.22
CA ILE A 133 12.10 -9.84 2.97
C ILE A 133 12.28 -10.57 4.30
N LEU A 134 12.27 -9.81 5.38
CA LEU A 134 12.36 -10.32 6.74
C LEU A 134 10.95 -10.49 7.32
N LEU A 135 10.61 -11.70 7.74
CA LEU A 135 9.31 -12.05 8.30
C LEU A 135 9.46 -12.40 9.77
N VAL A 136 8.87 -11.61 10.65
CA VAL A 136 9.02 -11.78 12.10
C VAL A 136 7.67 -11.82 12.80
N ASP A 137 7.37 -12.91 13.49
CA ASP A 137 6.15 -13.01 14.31
C ASP A 137 6.38 -12.53 15.75
N LYS A 138 6.98 -11.34 15.90
CA LYS A 138 7.08 -10.63 17.18
C LYS A 138 7.18 -9.12 16.98
N LYS A 139 7.05 -8.38 18.09
CA LYS A 139 7.33 -6.94 18.12
C LYS A 139 8.83 -6.69 18.18
N VAL A 140 9.34 -5.83 17.31
CA VAL A 140 10.74 -5.44 17.25
C VAL A 140 10.88 -4.04 17.84
N SER A 141 11.37 -3.96 19.08
CA SER A 141 11.60 -2.70 19.80
C SER A 141 13.09 -2.34 19.89
N ASN A 142 13.97 -3.34 19.87
CA ASN A 142 15.41 -3.19 20.03
C ASN A 142 16.15 -3.41 18.71
N ILE A 143 17.01 -2.47 18.33
CA ILE A 143 17.80 -2.56 17.09
C ILE A 143 18.91 -3.61 17.18
N ARG A 144 19.38 -3.97 18.38
CA ARG A 144 20.49 -4.93 18.57
C ARG A 144 20.19 -6.29 17.96
N GLU A 145 18.94 -6.74 18.11
CA GLU A 145 18.46 -8.01 17.56
C GLU A 145 18.51 -8.03 16.03
N MET A 146 18.41 -6.86 15.40
CA MET A 146 18.42 -6.69 13.94
C MET A 146 19.82 -6.50 13.36
N LEU A 147 20.85 -6.23 14.17
CA LEU A 147 22.19 -5.91 13.68
C LEU A 147 22.76 -7.00 12.75
N PRO A 148 22.68 -8.30 13.08
CA PRO A 148 23.24 -9.35 12.22
C PRO A 148 22.59 -9.38 10.82
N VAL A 149 21.26 -9.21 10.78
CA VAL A 149 20.49 -9.17 9.52
C VAL A 149 20.84 -7.91 8.73
N LEU A 150 20.87 -6.74 9.38
CA LEU A 150 21.18 -5.47 8.72
C LEU A 150 22.59 -5.45 8.14
N GLU A 151 23.59 -5.99 8.86
CA GLU A 151 24.95 -6.11 8.36
C GLU A 151 25.04 -7.06 7.16
N GLY A 152 24.34 -8.20 7.23
CA GLY A 152 24.25 -9.16 6.12
C GLY A 152 23.67 -8.52 4.86
N VAL A 153 22.54 -7.82 5.00
CA VAL A 153 21.85 -7.17 3.87
C VAL A 153 22.66 -5.99 3.32
N ALA A 154 23.26 -5.17 4.19
CA ALA A 154 24.13 -4.07 3.78
C ALA A 154 25.35 -4.56 3.00
N LYS A 155 25.94 -5.70 3.41
CA LYS A 155 27.06 -6.32 2.68
C LYS A 155 26.65 -6.85 1.31
N ALA A 156 25.41 -7.33 1.17
CA ALA A 156 24.84 -7.75 -0.10
C ALA A 156 24.47 -6.57 -1.01
N GLY A 157 24.43 -5.34 -0.48
CA GLY A 157 24.11 -4.13 -1.24
C GLY A 157 22.65 -4.06 -1.71
N LYS A 158 21.75 -4.83 -1.08
CA LYS A 158 20.33 -4.94 -1.45
C LYS A 158 19.43 -4.24 -0.44
N PRO A 159 18.21 -3.83 -0.83
CA PRO A 159 17.23 -3.29 0.11
C PRO A 159 16.62 -4.39 1.02
N LEU A 160 15.99 -3.97 2.11
CA LEU A 160 15.30 -4.83 3.08
C LEU A 160 13.86 -4.37 3.30
N LEU A 161 12.90 -5.28 3.16
CA LEU A 161 11.54 -5.12 3.64
C LEU A 161 11.35 -5.91 4.94
N ILE A 162 10.87 -5.24 5.99
CA ILE A 162 10.57 -5.86 7.28
C ILE A 162 9.06 -5.97 7.43
N VAL A 163 8.56 -7.19 7.59
CA VAL A 163 7.16 -7.48 7.92
C VAL A 163 7.15 -8.11 9.31
N ALA A 164 6.73 -7.34 10.31
CA ALA A 164 6.71 -7.77 11.72
C ALA A 164 5.35 -7.51 12.36
N GLU A 165 5.08 -8.08 13.54
CA GLU A 165 3.87 -7.69 14.31
C GLU A 165 3.82 -6.17 14.50
N ASP A 166 4.94 -5.61 14.94
CA ASP A 166 5.17 -4.17 15.02
C ASP A 166 6.67 -3.86 15.02
N VAL A 167 7.04 -2.68 14.54
CA VAL A 167 8.41 -2.14 14.70
C VAL A 167 8.27 -0.78 15.39
N GLU A 168 8.74 -0.68 16.62
CA GLU A 168 8.47 0.47 17.49
C GLU A 168 9.72 0.96 18.23
N GLY A 169 9.59 2.11 18.89
CA GLY A 169 10.62 2.65 19.77
C GLY A 169 11.96 2.94 19.08
N GLU A 170 13.04 2.46 19.71
CA GLU A 170 14.41 2.70 19.27
C GLU A 170 14.70 2.04 17.91
N ALA A 171 14.17 0.85 17.67
CA ALA A 171 14.35 0.14 16.40
C ALA A 171 13.84 0.96 15.22
N LEU A 172 12.60 1.47 15.30
CA LEU A 172 12.02 2.29 14.24
C LEU A 172 12.80 3.59 14.02
N ALA A 173 13.16 4.29 15.11
CA ALA A 173 13.90 5.54 15.01
C ALA A 173 15.26 5.35 14.33
N THR A 174 15.98 4.30 14.70
CA THR A 174 17.29 3.96 14.12
C THR A 174 17.16 3.59 12.64
N LEU A 175 16.16 2.78 12.27
CA LEU A 175 15.91 2.40 10.87
C LEU A 175 15.61 3.63 10.00
N VAL A 176 14.79 4.56 10.51
CA VAL A 176 14.47 5.81 9.81
C VAL A 176 15.73 6.63 9.58
N VAL A 177 16.54 6.87 10.61
CA VAL A 177 17.77 7.68 10.50
C VAL A 177 18.77 7.04 9.53
N ASN A 178 18.94 5.71 9.57
CA ASN A 178 19.85 5.02 8.66
C ASN A 178 19.35 5.03 7.22
N THR A 179 18.05 4.93 7.00
CA THR A 179 17.44 5.04 5.67
C THR A 179 17.60 6.44 5.10
N MET A 180 17.35 7.48 5.90
CA MET A 180 17.54 8.88 5.48
C MET A 180 19.01 9.21 5.15
N ARG A 181 19.97 8.55 5.82
CA ARG A 181 21.40 8.69 5.53
C ARG A 181 21.88 7.86 4.34
N GLY A 182 21.02 7.04 3.75
CA GLY A 182 21.36 6.15 2.64
C GLY A 182 22.31 5.01 3.02
N ILE A 183 22.46 4.71 4.32
CA ILE A 183 23.37 3.64 4.80
C ILE A 183 22.76 2.28 4.48
N VAL A 184 21.46 2.13 4.71
CA VAL A 184 20.69 0.93 4.38
C VAL A 184 19.35 1.35 3.82
N LYS A 185 18.93 0.76 2.70
CA LYS A 185 17.59 0.97 2.15
C LYS A 185 16.62 -0.01 2.83
N VAL A 186 15.87 0.47 3.82
CA VAL A 186 14.94 -0.38 4.58
C VAL A 186 13.54 0.23 4.57
N ALA A 187 12.53 -0.63 4.51
CA ALA A 187 11.15 -0.28 4.77
C ALA A 187 10.57 -1.26 5.80
N ALA A 188 9.69 -0.77 6.68
CA ALA A 188 9.02 -1.61 7.66
C ALA A 188 7.50 -1.42 7.59
N VAL A 189 6.78 -2.55 7.60
CA VAL A 189 5.32 -2.63 7.58
C VAL A 189 4.84 -3.58 8.69
N LYS A 190 3.61 -3.38 9.15
CA LYS A 190 2.97 -4.35 10.04
C LYS A 190 2.54 -5.58 9.26
N ALA A 191 2.60 -6.73 9.91
CA ALA A 191 2.04 -7.96 9.40
C ALA A 191 0.50 -7.84 9.24
N PRO A 192 -0.08 -8.51 8.23
CA PRO A 192 -1.53 -8.54 8.06
C PRO A 192 -2.19 -9.45 9.09
N GLY A 193 -3.44 -9.15 9.44
CA GLY A 193 -4.20 -9.93 10.44
C GLY A 193 -3.75 -9.71 11.89
N PHE A 194 -4.18 -10.62 12.77
CA PHE A 194 -3.88 -10.67 14.21
C PHE A 194 -3.96 -12.12 14.72
N GLY A 195 -3.25 -12.43 15.82
CA GLY A 195 -3.23 -13.77 16.42
C GLY A 195 -2.83 -14.87 15.44
N ASP A 196 -3.52 -16.01 15.48
CA ASP A 196 -3.22 -17.16 14.62
C ASP A 196 -3.38 -16.84 13.12
N ARG A 197 -4.28 -15.91 12.77
CA ARG A 197 -4.44 -15.48 11.37
C ARG A 197 -3.19 -14.75 10.86
N ARG A 198 -2.53 -13.97 11.72
CA ARG A 198 -1.26 -13.30 11.35
C ARG A 198 -0.18 -14.32 11.04
N LYS A 199 -0.05 -15.35 11.87
CA LYS A 199 0.93 -16.43 11.68
C LYS A 199 0.72 -17.16 10.35
N ALA A 200 -0.52 -17.53 10.06
CA ALA A 200 -0.88 -18.15 8.79
C ALA A 200 -0.52 -17.25 7.60
N MET A 201 -0.88 -15.96 7.65
CA MET A 201 -0.56 -15.02 6.56
C MET A 201 0.94 -14.73 6.42
N LEU A 202 1.70 -14.65 7.52
CA LEU A 202 3.16 -14.54 7.45
C LEU A 202 3.78 -15.78 6.81
N GLN A 203 3.24 -16.97 7.11
CA GLN A 203 3.68 -18.21 6.49
C GLN A 203 3.38 -18.24 5.00
N ASP A 204 2.23 -17.71 4.57
CA ASP A 204 1.88 -17.58 3.15
C ASP A 204 2.88 -16.67 2.41
N ILE A 205 3.23 -15.53 3.01
CA ILE A 205 4.27 -14.63 2.46
C ILE A 205 5.63 -15.32 2.43
N ALA A 206 5.98 -16.09 3.46
CA ALA A 206 7.23 -16.83 3.53
C ALA A 206 7.33 -17.87 2.40
N MET A 207 6.28 -18.64 2.17
CA MET A 207 6.23 -19.61 1.07
C MET A 207 6.32 -18.94 -0.30
N LEU A 208 5.62 -17.82 -0.51
CA LEU A 208 5.62 -17.09 -1.78
C LEU A 208 7.00 -16.47 -2.08
N THR A 209 7.69 -15.99 -1.06
CA THR A 209 8.99 -15.31 -1.20
C THR A 209 10.20 -16.23 -0.99
N GLY A 210 9.97 -17.50 -0.64
CA GLY A 210 11.01 -18.47 -0.33
C GLY A 210 11.79 -18.19 0.96
N GLY A 211 11.21 -17.46 1.91
CA GLY A 211 11.79 -17.14 3.22
C GLY A 211 11.28 -18.03 4.35
N THR A 212 11.79 -17.79 5.56
CA THR A 212 11.38 -18.47 6.80
C THR A 212 10.82 -17.45 7.80
N VAL A 213 9.67 -17.76 8.42
CA VAL A 213 9.11 -16.91 9.48
C VAL A 213 9.90 -17.10 10.77
N ILE A 214 10.48 -16.02 11.28
CA ILE A 214 11.19 -16.01 12.56
C ILE A 214 10.14 -15.85 13.67
N SER A 215 9.94 -16.92 14.45
CA SER A 215 9.00 -16.94 15.57
C SER A 215 9.67 -17.52 16.82
N GLU A 216 9.47 -16.86 17.96
CA GLU A 216 9.96 -17.32 19.27
C GLU A 216 9.28 -18.63 19.69
N GLU A 217 8.07 -18.91 19.20
CA GLU A 217 7.36 -20.16 19.51
C GLU A 217 8.05 -21.40 18.92
N VAL A 218 8.79 -21.23 17.83
CA VAL A 218 9.57 -22.28 17.17
C VAL A 218 11.03 -22.28 17.65
N GLY A 219 11.37 -21.42 18.61
CA GLY A 219 12.71 -21.28 19.17
C GLY A 219 13.70 -20.56 18.26
N MET A 220 13.23 -19.82 17.25
CA MET A 220 14.09 -18.99 16.41
C MET A 220 14.32 -17.62 17.04
N GLU A 221 15.56 -17.16 16.98
CA GLU A 221 15.97 -15.84 17.47
C GLU A 221 16.42 -14.98 16.28
N LEU A 222 15.99 -13.72 16.29
CA LEU A 222 16.34 -12.75 15.24
C LEU A 222 17.86 -12.51 15.13
N GLU A 223 18.58 -12.63 16.25
CA GLU A 223 20.03 -12.51 16.31
C GLU A 223 20.77 -13.63 15.56
N LYS A 224 20.12 -14.78 15.38
CA LYS A 224 20.68 -15.94 14.68
C LYS A 224 20.20 -16.04 13.23
N ALA A 225 19.33 -15.13 12.80
CA ALA A 225 18.81 -15.12 11.45
C ALA A 225 19.93 -14.84 10.44
N THR A 226 19.94 -15.63 9.38
CA THR A 226 20.92 -15.55 8.30
C THR A 226 20.27 -15.03 7.03
N LEU A 227 21.08 -14.70 6.02
CA LEU A 227 20.59 -14.27 4.71
C LEU A 227 19.73 -15.34 3.98
N GLU A 228 19.84 -16.61 4.38
CA GLU A 228 19.06 -17.71 3.82
C GLU A 228 17.64 -17.77 4.40
N ASP A 229 17.42 -17.18 5.58
CA ASP A 229 16.09 -17.11 6.20
C ASP A 229 15.22 -16.00 5.61
N LEU A 230 15.82 -15.02 4.91
CA LEU A 230 15.08 -13.94 4.27
C LEU A 230 14.52 -14.38 2.93
N GLY A 231 13.24 -14.05 2.72
CA GLY A 231 12.60 -14.18 1.41
C GLY A 231 13.17 -13.18 0.41
N ARG A 232 12.83 -13.36 -0.86
CA ARG A 232 13.17 -12.43 -1.94
C ARG A 232 11.97 -12.16 -2.83
N ALA A 233 11.93 -10.95 -3.38
CA ALA A 233 11.04 -10.58 -4.47
C ALA A 233 11.87 -9.89 -5.57
N LYS A 234 11.28 -9.73 -6.76
CA LYS A 234 11.88 -8.89 -7.80
C LYS A 234 11.72 -7.42 -7.44
#